data_AF-A0A842QCP2-F1
#
_entry.id   AF-A0A842QCP2-F1
#
_cell.length_a   1.000
_cell.length_b   1.000
_cell.length_c   1.000
_cell.angle_alpha   90.00
_cell.angle_beta   90.00
_cell.angle_gamma   90.00
#
_symmetry.space_group_name_H-M   'P 1'
#
loop_
_entity.id
_entity.type
_entity.pdbx_description
1 polymer ?
#
loop_
_entity_poly.entity_id
_entity_poly.type
_entity_poly.pdbx_seq_one_letter_code
_entity_poly.pdbx_strand_id
1 'polypeptide(L)'
;MRFKAESNSRENKTCDSEFLITTVLHMECLVLQTRPGGQNVHTIRVSDPKMHFSSAHFVEDREGCERLHGHNYYVEVELSGQLEEHGMVADFRTVKRRIVEICGELDHKVLLPGKSKSIHLTNKEDSIEISVGQKHYSIPASDCVVLPIMATTAELLAKLILQRSGLSDEFEEAKICVAESRFSFGCHET
;
A
#
# COMPACT_ATOMS: atom_id res chain seq x y z
N MET A 1 18.57 69.12 -33.78
CA MET A 1 19.99 69.46 -34.01
C MET A 1 20.68 68.22 -34.56
N ARG A 2 21.34 68.36 -35.71
CA ARG A 2 22.29 67.40 -36.27
C ARG A 2 23.43 67.17 -35.26
N PHE A 3 23.95 65.96 -35.14
CA PHE A 3 25.38 65.68 -35.34
C PHE A 3 25.54 64.21 -35.77
N LYS A 4 26.19 64.06 -36.92
CA LYS A 4 26.75 62.83 -37.51
C LYS A 4 28.27 62.91 -37.28
N ALA A 5 28.97 61.83 -37.66
CA ALA A 5 30.42 61.68 -37.84
C ALA A 5 31.15 61.08 -36.62
N GLU A 6 32.13 60.18 -36.73
CA GLU A 6 32.89 59.60 -37.85
C GLU A 6 33.71 58.43 -37.23
N SER A 7 33.75 57.24 -37.85
CA SER A 7 34.85 56.70 -38.68
C SER A 7 36.21 56.51 -37.96
N ASN A 8 36.76 55.28 -37.93
CA ASN A 8 37.71 54.78 -38.94
C ASN A 8 38.54 53.57 -38.45
N SER A 9 38.67 52.59 -39.37
CA SER A 9 39.85 51.75 -39.71
C SER A 9 40.61 50.97 -38.63
N ARG A 10 40.55 49.63 -38.67
CA ARG A 10 41.51 48.67 -39.30
C ARG A 10 42.80 48.47 -38.50
N GLU A 11 42.98 47.25 -37.99
CA GLU A 11 44.16 46.44 -38.32
C GLU A 11 43.88 44.96 -38.02
N ASN A 12 44.25 44.13 -38.99
CA ASN A 12 44.08 42.68 -39.04
C ASN A 12 45.47 42.10 -38.77
N LYS A 13 45.64 41.16 -37.84
CA LYS A 13 46.66 40.10 -37.95
C LYS A 13 46.53 39.04 -36.85
N THR A 14 46.50 37.80 -37.35
CA THR A 14 47.05 36.55 -36.83
C THR A 14 46.37 35.91 -35.62
N CYS A 15 45.61 34.86 -35.95
CA CYS A 15 45.48 33.58 -35.26
C CYS A 15 46.72 33.27 -34.40
N ASP A 16 46.51 32.96 -33.12
CA ASP A 16 46.91 31.68 -32.57
C ASP A 16 46.19 31.38 -31.24
N SER A 17 45.63 30.18 -31.23
CA SER A 17 45.44 29.24 -30.13
C SER A 17 44.95 29.73 -28.75
N GLU A 18 43.82 29.11 -28.39
CA GLU A 18 43.44 28.68 -27.03
C GLU A 18 42.57 29.61 -26.19
N PHE A 19 41.27 29.24 -26.21
CA PHE A 19 40.40 29.12 -25.04
C PHE A 19 39.76 30.40 -24.47
N LEU A 20 38.98 31.09 -25.30
CA LEU A 20 37.64 31.54 -24.87
C LEU A 20 36.74 30.27 -24.84
N ILE A 21 35.74 30.09 -23.97
CA ILE A 21 34.52 30.89 -23.92
C ILE A 21 33.76 30.56 -22.63
N THR A 22 33.51 31.61 -21.85
CA THR A 22 32.45 31.81 -20.87
C THR A 22 31.06 31.51 -21.46
N THR A 23 30.10 31.19 -20.59
CA THR A 23 28.65 31.48 -20.75
C THR A 23 27.77 30.34 -21.24
N VAL A 24 27.19 29.67 -20.24
CA VAL A 24 25.77 29.29 -20.13
C VAL A 24 24.86 29.79 -21.27
N LEU A 25 24.27 28.87 -22.04
CA LEU A 25 22.85 28.86 -22.41
C LEU A 25 22.52 27.65 -23.29
N HIS A 26 21.57 26.85 -22.80
CA HIS A 26 20.63 26.04 -23.58
C HIS A 26 21.19 25.11 -24.67
N MET A 27 21.41 23.85 -24.27
CA MET A 27 21.00 22.73 -25.11
C MET A 27 20.27 21.75 -24.21
N GLU A 28 19.01 21.48 -24.56
CA GLU A 28 18.36 20.21 -24.30
C GLU A 28 19.29 19.09 -24.76
N CYS A 29 20.19 18.66 -23.88
CA CYS A 29 20.79 17.36 -24.01
C CYS A 29 19.78 16.44 -23.34
N LEU A 30 18.90 15.91 -24.19
CA LEU A 30 18.27 14.61 -24.02
C LEU A 30 19.33 13.71 -23.39
N VAL A 31 19.36 13.62 -22.06
CA VAL A 31 20.13 12.58 -21.38
C VAL A 31 19.47 11.33 -21.89
N LEU A 32 20.19 10.68 -22.79
CA LEU A 32 19.85 9.43 -23.43
C LEU A 32 19.10 8.61 -22.39
N GLN A 33 17.85 8.27 -22.70
CA GLN A 33 17.15 7.17 -22.06
C GLN A 33 17.90 5.88 -22.38
N THR A 34 19.11 5.74 -21.87
CA THR A 34 19.68 4.44 -21.61
C THR A 34 18.79 3.89 -20.49
N ARG A 35 17.92 2.91 -20.79
CA ARG A 35 17.49 1.96 -19.76
C ARG A 35 18.77 1.22 -19.35
N PRO A 36 19.46 1.58 -18.26
CA PRO A 36 20.76 1.02 -17.97
C PRO A 36 20.51 -0.26 -17.17
N GLY A 37 20.35 -1.39 -17.88
CA GLY A 37 20.14 -2.71 -17.29
C GLY A 37 18.76 -2.87 -16.67
N GLY A 38 18.19 -4.08 -16.72
CA GLY A 38 17.07 -4.40 -15.83
C GLY A 38 17.54 -4.17 -14.41
N GLN A 39 16.93 -3.22 -13.69
CA GLN A 39 17.17 -3.13 -12.26
C GLN A 39 16.75 -4.47 -11.67
N ASN A 40 17.67 -5.16 -11.00
CA ASN A 40 17.36 -6.44 -10.38
C ASN A 40 16.30 -6.16 -9.30
N VAL A 41 15.06 -6.54 -9.58
CA VAL A 41 13.98 -6.51 -8.60
C VAL A 41 14.19 -7.71 -7.69
N HIS A 42 14.22 -7.45 -6.40
CA HIS A 42 14.31 -8.48 -5.38
C HIS A 42 12.98 -8.59 -4.66
N THR A 43 12.56 -9.82 -4.39
CA THR A 43 11.31 -10.09 -3.67
C THR A 43 11.63 -10.70 -2.32
N ILE A 44 10.96 -10.21 -1.28
CA ILE A 44 10.97 -10.81 0.04
C ILE A 44 9.58 -11.33 0.39
N ARG A 45 9.56 -12.42 1.16
CA ARG A 45 8.35 -12.98 1.76
C ARG A 45 8.48 -12.96 3.26
N VAL A 46 7.49 -12.40 3.94
CA VAL A 46 7.48 -12.22 5.38
C VAL A 46 6.25 -12.92 5.96
N SER A 47 6.51 -13.88 6.81
CA SER A 47 5.54 -14.57 7.65
C SER A 47 6.14 -14.75 9.03
N ASP A 48 5.33 -14.63 10.07
CA ASP A 48 5.74 -14.77 11.46
C ASP A 48 4.61 -15.38 12.28
N PRO A 49 4.89 -16.25 13.26
CA PRO A 49 3.85 -16.79 14.13
C PRO A 49 3.00 -15.73 14.85
N LYS A 50 3.47 -14.48 14.98
CA LYS A 50 2.71 -13.37 15.57
C LYS A 50 1.82 -12.62 14.57
N MET A 51 1.97 -12.86 13.27
CA MET A 51 1.15 -12.24 12.22
C MET A 51 -0.16 -13.03 12.05
N HIS A 52 -0.96 -13.06 13.12
CA HIS A 52 -2.24 -13.74 13.15
C HIS A 52 -3.23 -12.99 14.04
N PHE A 53 -4.51 -13.28 13.84
CA PHE A 53 -5.59 -12.81 14.70
C PHE A 53 -6.75 -13.82 14.70
N SER A 54 -7.43 -13.96 15.83
CA SER A 54 -8.58 -14.86 15.99
C SER A 54 -9.86 -14.04 16.09
N SER A 55 -10.73 -14.13 15.09
CA SER A 55 -11.93 -13.29 15.03
C SER A 55 -13.15 -14.06 14.54
N ALA A 56 -14.32 -13.59 14.95
CA ALA A 56 -15.59 -14.06 14.43
C ALA A 56 -16.07 -13.16 13.28
N HIS A 57 -16.74 -13.75 12.30
CA HIS A 57 -17.34 -13.03 11.18
C HIS A 57 -18.54 -13.78 10.60
N PHE A 58 -19.21 -13.14 9.66
CA PHE A 58 -20.17 -13.74 8.76
C PHE A 58 -20.20 -12.93 7.46
N VAL A 59 -20.46 -13.62 6.36
CA VAL A 59 -20.52 -13.11 5.01
C VAL A 59 -21.90 -13.43 4.43
N GLU A 60 -22.42 -12.51 3.64
CA GLU A 60 -23.58 -12.78 2.80
C GLU A 60 -23.11 -13.30 1.45
N ASP A 61 -23.62 -14.46 1.05
CA ASP A 61 -23.38 -15.09 -0.24
C ASP A 61 -24.65 -15.09 -1.11
N ARG A 62 -24.62 -15.79 -2.25
CA ARG A 62 -25.75 -15.86 -3.19
C ARG A 62 -26.96 -16.65 -2.69
N GLU A 63 -26.76 -17.53 -1.72
CA GLU A 63 -27.78 -18.41 -1.13
C GLU A 63 -28.30 -17.89 0.21
N GLY A 64 -27.60 -16.93 0.82
CA GLY A 64 -28.05 -16.16 1.96
C GLY A 64 -26.90 -15.69 2.85
N CYS A 65 -27.21 -15.35 4.09
CA CYS A 65 -26.19 -15.06 5.08
C CYS A 65 -25.69 -16.36 5.71
N GLU A 66 -24.38 -16.58 5.72
CA GLU A 66 -23.78 -17.70 6.44
C GLU A 66 -23.99 -17.56 7.96
N ARG A 67 -23.73 -18.63 8.72
CA ARG A 67 -23.80 -18.56 10.19
C ARG A 67 -22.58 -17.84 10.73
N LEU A 68 -22.79 -17.06 11.80
CA LEU A 68 -21.68 -16.52 12.60
C LEU A 68 -20.75 -17.67 13.00
N HIS A 69 -19.48 -17.52 12.67
CA HIS A 69 -18.42 -18.45 13.00
C HIS A 69 -17.11 -17.66 13.13
N GLY A 70 -15.97 -18.32 13.28
CA GLY A 70 -14.69 -17.63 13.37
C GLY A 70 -13.54 -18.45 12.85
N HIS A 71 -12.41 -17.76 12.67
CA HIS A 71 -11.17 -18.32 12.15
C HIS A 71 -9.97 -17.83 12.96
N ASN A 72 -8.89 -18.59 12.86
CA ASN A 72 -7.56 -18.13 13.22
C ASN A 72 -6.89 -17.66 11.93
N TYR A 73 -6.95 -16.35 11.67
CA TYR A 73 -6.43 -15.78 10.46
C TYR A 73 -4.91 -15.64 10.52
N TYR A 74 -4.23 -15.93 9.43
CA TYR A 74 -2.78 -15.72 9.30
C TYR A 74 -2.47 -14.76 8.16
N VAL A 75 -1.52 -13.87 8.36
CA VAL A 75 -1.15 -12.84 7.39
C VAL A 75 0.24 -13.11 6.85
N GLU A 76 0.35 -13.13 5.52
CA GLU A 76 1.62 -13.20 4.80
C GLU A 76 1.80 -11.95 3.95
N VAL A 77 3.03 -11.47 3.87
CA VAL A 77 3.40 -10.29 3.07
C VAL A 77 4.45 -10.68 2.05
N GLU A 78 4.29 -10.23 0.82
CA GLU A 78 5.30 -10.28 -0.23
C GLU A 78 5.56 -8.85 -0.71
N LEU A 79 6.83 -8.44 -0.75
CA LEU A 79 7.24 -7.10 -1.20
C LEU A 79 8.33 -7.27 -2.25
N SER A 80 8.19 -6.57 -3.38
CA SER A 80 9.24 -6.48 -4.40
C SER A 80 9.75 -5.05 -4.52
N GLY A 81 11.07 -4.91 -4.68
CA GLY A 81 11.69 -3.61 -4.84
C GLY A 81 13.18 -3.69 -5.12
N GLN A 82 13.81 -2.52 -5.25
CA GLN A 82 15.26 -2.39 -5.30
C GLN A 82 15.85 -2.63 -3.90
N LEU A 83 17.13 -2.98 -3.85
CA LEU A 83 17.85 -2.98 -2.59
C LEU A 83 18.16 -1.55 -2.18
N GLU A 84 17.82 -1.20 -0.94
CA GLU A 84 18.25 0.04 -0.30
C GLU A 84 19.77 0.02 -0.03
N GLU A 85 20.32 1.10 0.54
CA GLU A 85 21.77 1.29 0.80
C GLU A 85 22.41 0.12 1.55
N HIS A 86 21.64 -0.58 2.38
CA HIS A 86 22.11 -1.69 3.21
C HIS A 86 21.93 -3.07 2.54
N GLY A 87 21.55 -3.12 1.27
CA GLY A 87 21.38 -4.36 0.51
C GLY A 87 20.11 -5.12 0.84
N MET A 88 19.05 -4.45 1.32
CA MET A 88 17.78 -5.06 1.72
C MET A 88 16.62 -4.42 0.94
N VAL A 89 15.59 -5.21 0.62
CA VAL A 89 14.31 -4.68 0.13
C VAL A 89 13.57 -3.95 1.27
N ALA A 90 13.53 -4.54 2.46
CA ALA A 90 12.97 -3.93 3.66
C ALA A 90 13.57 -4.58 4.92
N ASP A 91 13.57 -3.86 6.05
CA ASP A 91 13.80 -4.48 7.36
C ASP A 91 12.58 -5.31 7.78
N PHE A 92 12.77 -6.63 7.90
CA PHE A 92 11.74 -7.55 8.37
C PHE A 92 11.12 -7.17 9.71
N ARG A 93 11.86 -6.54 10.62
CA ARG A 93 11.31 -6.12 11.93
C ARG A 93 10.25 -5.04 11.75
N THR A 94 10.49 -4.10 10.83
CA THR A 94 9.56 -3.01 10.52
C THR A 94 8.30 -3.56 9.88
N VAL A 95 8.43 -4.44 8.87
CA VAL A 95 7.27 -5.08 8.22
C VAL A 95 6.45 -5.87 9.25
N LYS A 96 7.09 -6.74 10.04
CA LYS A 96 6.42 -7.54 11.06
C LYS A 96 5.70 -6.69 12.10
N ARG A 97 6.35 -5.63 12.61
CA ARG A 97 5.74 -4.74 13.61
C ARG A 97 4.44 -4.13 13.11
N ARG A 98 4.44 -3.55 11.91
CA ARG A 98 3.24 -2.92 11.32
C ARG A 98 2.10 -3.92 11.16
N ILE A 99 2.38 -5.12 10.66
CA ILE A 99 1.35 -6.14 10.48
C ILE A 99 0.81 -6.66 11.82
N VAL A 100 1.68 -6.90 12.80
CA VAL A 100 1.29 -7.34 14.15
C VAL A 100 0.41 -6.29 14.85
N GLU A 101 0.74 -5.01 14.71
CA GLU A 101 -0.09 -3.91 15.25
C GLU A 101 -1.51 -3.95 14.67
N ILE A 102 -1.64 -4.09 13.34
CA ILE A 102 -2.96 -4.21 12.69
C ILE A 102 -3.68 -5.50 13.11
N CYS A 103 -2.98 -6.62 13.21
CA CYS A 103 -3.57 -7.88 13.69
C CYS A 103 -4.15 -7.71 15.10
N GLY A 104 -3.45 -7.00 15.99
CA GLY A 104 -3.92 -6.72 17.35
C GLY A 104 -5.21 -5.91 17.42
N GLU A 105 -5.50 -5.07 16.42
CA GLU A 105 -6.79 -4.35 16.33
C GLU A 105 -7.96 -5.26 15.95
N LEU A 106 -7.68 -6.34 15.21
CA LEU A 106 -8.68 -7.28 14.71
C LEU A 106 -8.89 -8.47 15.66
N ASP A 107 -7.88 -8.78 16.47
CA ASP A 107 -7.85 -9.95 17.34
C ASP A 107 -8.93 -9.93 18.43
N HIS A 108 -9.54 -11.10 18.66
CA HIS A 108 -10.63 -11.32 19.60
C HIS A 108 -11.85 -10.40 19.39
N LYS A 109 -12.15 -10.04 18.13
CA LYS A 109 -13.32 -9.23 17.76
C LYS A 109 -14.30 -9.98 16.85
N VAL A 110 -15.52 -9.47 16.81
CA VAL A 110 -16.47 -9.72 15.73
C VAL A 110 -16.24 -8.68 14.64
N LEU A 111 -15.82 -9.12 13.46
CA LEU A 111 -15.57 -8.26 12.31
C LEU A 111 -16.90 -7.90 11.65
N LEU A 112 -17.19 -6.60 11.52
CA LEU A 112 -18.43 -6.10 10.92
C LEU A 112 -18.14 -5.28 9.66
N PRO A 113 -18.77 -5.60 8.51
CA PRO A 113 -18.54 -4.86 7.26
C PRO A 113 -19.34 -3.56 7.21
N GLY A 114 -18.72 -2.47 7.66
CA GLY A 114 -19.35 -1.14 7.78
C GLY A 114 -19.73 -0.48 6.45
N LYS A 115 -19.30 -1.01 5.30
CA LYS A 115 -19.73 -0.57 3.97
C LYS A 115 -20.65 -1.58 3.26
N SER A 116 -21.14 -2.58 3.97
CA SER A 116 -22.11 -3.51 3.40
C SER A 116 -23.41 -2.79 3.02
N LYS A 117 -24.04 -3.23 1.92
CA LYS A 117 -25.35 -2.73 1.51
C LYS A 117 -26.51 -3.54 2.09
N SER A 118 -26.23 -4.75 2.56
CA SER A 118 -27.22 -5.72 3.01
C SER A 118 -27.17 -5.97 4.52
N ILE A 119 -25.99 -5.82 5.13
CA ILE A 119 -25.80 -5.90 6.57
C ILE A 119 -25.99 -4.50 7.15
N HIS A 120 -27.01 -4.36 7.99
CA HIS A 120 -27.36 -3.10 8.62
C HIS A 120 -26.84 -3.09 10.05
N LEU A 121 -26.04 -2.08 10.38
CA LEU A 121 -25.44 -1.89 11.70
C LEU A 121 -26.08 -0.67 12.38
N THR A 122 -26.53 -0.83 13.62
CA THR A 122 -27.04 0.29 14.44
C THR A 122 -26.28 0.33 15.75
N ASN A 123 -25.52 1.40 15.98
CA ASN A 123 -24.85 1.63 17.26
C ASN A 123 -25.88 1.99 18.33
N LYS A 124 -25.81 1.30 19.46
CA LYS A 124 -26.48 1.62 20.72
C LYS A 124 -25.46 2.11 21.73
N GLU A 125 -25.90 2.38 22.95
CA GLU A 125 -25.02 2.87 24.03
C GLU A 125 -23.89 1.88 24.32
N ASP A 126 -24.23 0.59 24.52
CA ASP A 126 -23.26 -0.45 24.90
C ASP A 126 -23.11 -1.58 23.86
N SER A 127 -23.92 -1.58 22.80
CA SER A 127 -23.97 -2.67 21.82
C SER A 127 -24.02 -2.19 20.37
N ILE A 128 -23.71 -3.09 19.45
CA ILE A 128 -24.01 -2.96 18.03
C ILE A 128 -25.11 -3.96 17.68
N GLU A 129 -26.25 -3.42 17.22
CA GLU A 129 -27.34 -4.21 16.68
C GLU A 129 -27.09 -4.46 15.18
N ILE A 130 -27.15 -5.72 14.77
CA ILE A 130 -26.83 -6.18 13.42
C ILE A 130 -28.06 -6.86 12.85
N SER A 131 -28.48 -6.46 11.65
CA SER A 131 -29.57 -7.10 10.91
C SER A 131 -29.14 -7.49 9.50
N VAL A 132 -29.36 -8.76 9.14
CA VAL A 132 -29.04 -9.32 7.82
C VAL A 132 -30.05 -10.41 7.46
N GLY A 133 -30.80 -10.19 6.38
CA GLY A 133 -31.93 -11.06 6.01
C GLY A 133 -32.93 -11.19 7.17
N GLN A 134 -33.11 -12.42 7.67
CA GLN A 134 -33.97 -12.73 8.84
C GLN A 134 -33.21 -12.84 10.17
N LYS A 135 -31.89 -12.62 10.17
CA LYS A 135 -31.04 -12.76 11.35
C LYS A 135 -30.86 -11.42 12.04
N HIS A 136 -30.86 -11.47 13.37
CA HIS A 136 -30.59 -10.33 14.24
C HIS A 136 -29.56 -10.74 15.29
N TYR A 137 -28.57 -9.87 15.51
CA TYR A 137 -27.56 -10.05 16.54
C TYR A 137 -27.44 -8.75 17.35
N SER A 138 -27.21 -8.89 18.65
CA SER A 138 -26.84 -7.79 19.54
C SER A 138 -25.55 -8.19 20.25
N ILE A 139 -24.47 -7.44 20.00
CA ILE A 139 -23.13 -7.77 20.47
C ILE A 139 -22.57 -6.54 21.18
N PRO A 140 -21.91 -6.66 22.35
CA PRO A 140 -21.26 -5.53 23.01
C PRO A 140 -20.35 -4.77 22.05
N ALA A 141 -20.42 -3.44 22.05
CA ALA A 141 -19.62 -2.62 21.15
C ALA A 141 -18.12 -2.82 21.37
N SER A 142 -17.71 -3.16 22.60
CA SER A 142 -16.33 -3.51 22.96
C SER A 142 -15.80 -4.73 22.21
N ASP A 143 -16.68 -5.64 21.79
CA ASP A 143 -16.32 -6.93 21.20
C ASP A 143 -16.40 -6.88 19.67
N CYS A 144 -16.82 -5.76 19.09
CA CYS A 144 -16.94 -5.57 17.66
C CYS A 144 -15.86 -4.65 17.11
N VAL A 145 -15.54 -4.84 15.82
CA VAL A 145 -14.80 -3.86 15.03
C VAL A 145 -15.53 -3.60 13.72
N VAL A 146 -15.89 -2.34 13.49
CA VAL A 146 -16.57 -1.92 12.25
C VAL A 146 -15.51 -1.54 11.22
N LEU A 147 -15.39 -2.35 10.18
CA LEU A 147 -14.36 -2.22 9.15
C LEU A 147 -14.89 -1.44 7.93
N PRO A 148 -14.07 -0.59 7.29
CA PRO A 148 -14.49 0.21 6.14
C PRO A 148 -14.48 -0.60 4.82
N ILE A 149 -14.99 -1.83 4.86
CA ILE A 149 -15.07 -2.81 3.77
C ILE A 149 -16.50 -3.29 3.59
N MET A 150 -16.84 -3.77 2.39
CA MET A 150 -18.20 -4.19 2.05
C MET A 150 -18.54 -5.60 2.52
N ALA A 151 -17.54 -6.45 2.75
CA ALA A 151 -17.67 -7.79 3.30
C ALA A 151 -16.37 -8.15 4.03
N THR A 152 -16.45 -9.05 5.02
CA THR A 152 -15.31 -9.53 5.82
C THR A 152 -14.68 -10.79 5.23
N THR A 153 -14.51 -10.82 3.91
CA THR A 153 -13.82 -11.92 3.21
C THR A 153 -12.31 -11.76 3.32
N ALA A 154 -11.58 -12.86 3.17
CA ALA A 154 -10.11 -12.86 3.20
C ALA A 154 -9.47 -11.85 2.22
N GLU A 155 -10.00 -11.68 1.02
CA GLU A 155 -9.45 -10.75 0.01
C GLU A 155 -9.61 -9.29 0.43
N LEU A 156 -10.78 -8.92 0.99
CA LEU A 156 -11.02 -7.55 1.44
C LEU A 156 -10.29 -7.24 2.75
N LEU A 157 -10.09 -8.24 3.62
CA LEU A 157 -9.21 -8.12 4.77
C LEU A 157 -7.75 -7.92 4.32
N ALA A 158 -7.27 -8.69 3.34
CA ALA A 158 -5.93 -8.52 2.77
C ALA A 158 -5.73 -7.11 2.22
N LYS A 159 -6.71 -6.60 1.46
CA LYS A 159 -6.71 -5.22 0.97
C LYS A 159 -6.67 -4.19 2.09
N LEU A 160 -7.50 -4.35 3.11
CA LEU A 160 -7.56 -3.44 4.24
C LEU A 160 -6.22 -3.39 4.99
N ILE A 161 -5.63 -4.56 5.26
CA ILE A 161 -4.34 -4.66 5.97
C ILE A 161 -3.24 -4.00 5.13
N LEU A 162 -3.22 -4.22 3.81
CA LEU A 162 -2.23 -3.61 2.93
C LEU A 162 -2.31 -2.09 2.98
N GLN A 163 -3.53 -1.55 2.86
CA GLN A 163 -3.78 -0.11 2.95
C GLN A 163 -3.38 0.47 4.32
N ARG A 164 -3.74 -0.19 5.43
CA ARG A 164 -3.40 0.29 6.78
C ARG A 164 -1.91 0.19 7.10
N SER A 165 -1.21 -0.76 6.49
CA SER A 165 0.23 -0.96 6.72
C SER A 165 1.11 0.13 6.07
N GLY A 166 0.58 0.88 5.10
CA GLY A 166 1.33 1.85 4.30
C GLY A 166 2.33 1.23 3.33
N LEU A 167 2.40 -0.11 3.24
CA LEU A 167 3.37 -0.79 2.38
C LEU A 167 3.09 -0.55 0.89
N SER A 168 1.82 -0.33 0.51
CA SER A 168 1.46 0.03 -0.88
C SER A 168 1.99 1.39 -1.33
N ASP A 169 2.35 2.26 -0.38
CA ASP A 169 2.89 3.59 -0.68
C ASP A 169 4.43 3.59 -0.75
N GLU A 170 5.05 2.53 -0.22
CA GLU A 170 6.52 2.39 -0.11
C GLU A 170 7.11 1.47 -1.18
N PHE A 171 6.34 0.49 -1.68
CA PHE A 171 6.82 -0.54 -2.59
C PHE A 171 6.03 -0.52 -3.91
N GLU A 172 6.72 -0.73 -5.02
CA GLU A 172 6.12 -0.80 -6.37
C GLU A 172 5.17 -2.00 -6.49
N GLU A 173 5.57 -3.13 -5.90
CA GLU A 173 4.71 -4.30 -5.78
C GLU A 173 4.65 -4.72 -4.31
N ALA A 174 3.46 -4.60 -3.72
CA ALA A 174 3.16 -5.08 -2.38
C ALA A 174 1.94 -5.99 -2.42
N LYS A 175 2.07 -7.16 -1.80
CA LYS A 175 1.02 -8.16 -1.72
C LYS A 175 0.83 -8.62 -0.30
N ILE A 176 -0.44 -8.69 0.12
CA ILE A 176 -0.84 -9.33 1.36
C ILE A 176 -1.76 -10.50 1.05
N CYS A 177 -1.55 -11.61 1.74
CA CYS A 177 -2.46 -12.75 1.76
C CYS A 177 -2.95 -12.98 3.19
N VAL A 178 -4.24 -13.23 3.32
CA VAL A 178 -4.92 -13.59 4.57
C VAL A 178 -5.45 -15.01 4.43
N ALA A 179 -5.02 -15.90 5.31
CA ALA A 179 -5.50 -17.27 5.39
C ALA A 179 -6.67 -17.36 6.36
N GLU A 180 -7.82 -17.91 5.96
CA GLU A 180 -8.92 -18.24 6.91
C GLU A 180 -8.72 -19.63 7.51
N SER A 181 -8.09 -20.51 6.74
CA SER A 181 -7.73 -21.86 7.14
C SER A 181 -6.37 -22.23 6.57
N ARG A 182 -5.88 -23.42 6.91
CA ARG A 182 -4.54 -23.89 6.52
C ARG A 182 -4.26 -23.84 5.01
N PHE A 183 -5.29 -23.89 4.16
CA PHE A 183 -5.12 -23.98 2.71
C PHE A 183 -5.99 -23.00 1.89
N SER A 184 -6.76 -22.15 2.56
CA SER A 184 -7.65 -21.19 1.89
C SER A 184 -7.21 -19.77 2.21
N PHE A 185 -6.82 -19.04 1.18
CA PHE A 185 -6.25 -17.69 1.28
C PHE A 185 -6.97 -16.73 0.32
N GLY A 186 -7.19 -15.52 0.79
CA GLY A 186 -7.51 -14.37 -0.06
C GLY A 186 -6.32 -13.42 -0.09
N CYS A 187 -5.97 -12.90 -1.27
CA CYS A 187 -4.84 -11.99 -1.43
C CYS A 187 -5.26 -10.69 -2.11
N HIS A 188 -4.50 -9.63 -1.85
CA HIS A 188 -4.58 -8.36 -2.57
C HIS A 188 -3.16 -7.86 -2.88
N GLU A 189 -2.98 -7.32 -4.07
CA GLU A 189 -1.72 -6.75 -4.56
C GLU A 189 -1.98 -5.37 -5.22
N THR A 190 -0.97 -4.50 -5.17
CA THR A 190 -0.95 -3.15 -5.77
C THR A 190 -0.83 -3.18 -7.28
#